data_AF-S3DGR8-F1
#
_entry.id   AF-S3DGR8-F1
#
_cell.length_a   1.000
_cell.length_b   1.000
_cell.length_c   1.000
_cell.angle_alpha   90.00
_cell.angle_beta   90.00
_cell.angle_gamma   90.00
#
_symmetry.space_group_name_H-M   'P 1'
#
loop_
_entity.id
_entity.type
_entity.pdbx_description
1 polymer ?
#
loop_
_entity_poly.entity_id
_entity_poly.type
_entity_poly.pdbx_seq_one_letter_code
_entity_poly.pdbx_strand_id
1 'polypeptide(L)'
;MALILILVLTPDLRTSLMVDFYHEFLANIRIVLPDPVKPIIGTVKQQFSGGLVLNEDGRWGRNSTTTPQYVGLPSVAIDNAWLDLLSAAQIVVSGDEAQSIKSETVEEREGRKYRLSLGVHYALHCVDLVRKAIDFDHYYPTGKTPYFYRDHVDDCIDYIRQSIQCQGDLTPITYYRRGPDIFPASGATHTCRNFDELNMWALERRALHLP
;
A
#
# COMPACT_ATOMS: atom_id res chain seq x y z
N MET A 1 -5.22 -18.94 53.62
CA MET A 1 -6.52 -19.45 53.14
C MET A 1 -7.16 -18.31 52.36
N ALA A 2 -7.50 -18.37 51.08
CA ALA A 2 -7.84 -19.51 50.25
C ALA A 2 -7.66 -19.19 48.75
N LEU A 3 -7.33 -20.25 48.01
CA LEU A 3 -7.55 -20.53 46.60
C LEU A 3 -7.01 -19.59 45.51
N ILE A 4 -5.86 -20.03 44.99
CA ILE A 4 -5.56 -20.11 43.56
C ILE A 4 -6.82 -20.59 42.81
N LEU A 5 -7.48 -19.70 42.09
CA LEU A 5 -8.44 -20.05 41.05
C LEU A 5 -7.73 -19.82 39.71
N ILE A 6 -7.04 -20.85 39.24
CA ILE A 6 -6.66 -20.96 37.83
C ILE A 6 -7.99 -21.10 37.07
N LEU A 7 -8.53 -19.97 36.62
CA LEU A 7 -9.62 -19.97 35.65
C LEU A 7 -9.05 -20.50 34.34
N VAL A 8 -9.38 -21.77 34.10
CA VAL A 8 -9.30 -22.44 32.80
C VAL A 8 -10.21 -21.65 31.84
N LEU A 9 -9.66 -20.60 31.23
CA LEU A 9 -10.29 -19.95 30.09
C LEU A 9 -10.18 -20.91 28.91
N THR A 10 -11.31 -21.27 28.32
CA THR A 10 -11.37 -22.01 27.06
C THR A 10 -10.65 -21.22 25.97
N PRO A 11 -10.08 -21.89 24.95
CA PRO A 11 -9.35 -21.23 23.87
C PRO A 11 -10.13 -20.05 23.25
N ASP A 12 -11.45 -20.21 23.08
CA ASP A 12 -12.37 -19.21 22.52
C ASP A 12 -12.42 -17.88 23.30
N LEU A 13 -12.40 -17.93 24.64
CA LEU A 13 -12.45 -16.69 25.44
C LEU A 13 -11.12 -15.93 25.42
N ARG A 14 -9.99 -16.64 25.25
CA ARG A 14 -8.68 -15.98 25.07
C ARG A 14 -8.60 -15.27 23.73
N THR A 15 -9.11 -15.87 22.65
CA THR A 15 -9.16 -15.23 21.33
C THR A 15 -10.12 -14.04 21.32
N SER A 16 -11.32 -14.15 21.89
CA SER A 16 -12.28 -13.04 21.95
C SER A 16 -11.72 -11.83 22.70
N LEU A 17 -11.14 -12.03 23.88
CA LEU A 17 -10.53 -10.93 24.65
C LEU A 17 -9.32 -10.29 23.95
N MET A 18 -8.55 -11.07 23.17
CA MET A 18 -7.43 -10.54 22.39
C MET A 18 -7.92 -9.72 21.18
N VAL A 19 -9.00 -10.17 20.52
CA VAL A 19 -9.64 -9.50 19.38
C VAL A 19 -10.35 -8.22 19.83
N ASP A 20 -11.05 -8.26 20.96
CA ASP A 20 -11.74 -7.08 21.53
C ASP A 20 -10.73 -6.02 22.00
N PHE A 21 -9.60 -6.44 22.58
CA PHE A 21 -8.49 -5.52 22.94
C PHE A 21 -7.84 -4.91 21.69
N TYR A 22 -7.67 -5.68 20.61
CA TYR A 22 -7.20 -5.16 19.32
C TYR A 22 -8.16 -4.14 18.71
N HIS A 23 -9.48 -4.40 18.75
CA HIS A 23 -10.49 -3.50 18.18
C HIS A 23 -10.65 -2.19 18.96
N GLU A 24 -10.60 -2.20 20.29
CA GLU A 24 -10.59 -0.97 21.11
C GLU A 24 -9.28 -0.18 20.97
N PHE A 25 -8.14 -0.86 20.81
CA PHE A 25 -6.84 -0.21 20.60
C PHE A 25 -6.79 0.55 19.27
N LEU A 26 -7.35 0.00 18.20
CA LEU A 26 -7.38 0.64 16.87
C LEU A 26 -8.36 1.82 16.77
N ALA A 27 -9.40 1.88 17.62
CA ALA A 27 -10.45 2.88 17.54
C ALA A 27 -10.03 4.30 17.98
N ASN A 28 -8.92 4.43 18.73
CA ASN A 28 -8.43 5.71 19.25
C ASN A 28 -7.15 6.23 18.60
N ILE A 29 -6.64 5.57 17.56
CA ILE A 29 -5.38 5.95 16.91
C ILE A 29 -5.64 7.08 15.92
N ARG A 30 -5.49 8.33 16.37
CA ARG A 30 -5.26 9.45 15.45
C ARG A 30 -3.78 9.48 15.09
N ILE A 31 -3.39 8.76 14.04
CA ILE A 31 -2.08 8.99 13.39
C ILE A 31 -2.13 10.37 12.74
N VAL A 32 -1.83 11.40 13.53
CA VAL A 32 -1.46 12.70 13.01
C VAL A 32 0.01 12.55 12.67
N LEU A 33 0.31 12.26 11.38
CA LEU A 33 1.61 12.59 10.81
C LEU A 33 1.97 13.98 11.33
N PRO A 34 3.21 14.19 11.82
CA PRO A 34 3.56 15.46 12.43
C PRO A 34 3.11 16.59 11.50
N ASP A 35 2.64 17.68 12.12
CA ASP A 35 2.04 18.82 11.44
C ASP A 35 2.88 19.50 10.33
N PRO A 36 4.18 19.23 10.06
CA PRO A 36 4.82 19.79 8.86
C PRO A 36 4.44 19.12 7.53
N VAL A 37 3.95 17.87 7.48
CA VAL A 37 3.82 17.15 6.19
C VAL A 37 2.58 17.59 5.38
N LYS A 38 1.45 17.80 6.06
CA LYS A 38 0.17 18.16 5.41
C LYS A 38 0.20 19.50 4.63
N PRO A 39 0.84 20.59 5.13
CA PRO A 39 0.87 21.85 4.39
C PRO A 39 1.86 21.88 3.22
N ILE A 40 2.82 20.93 3.13
CA ILE A 40 3.86 20.92 2.09
C ILE A 40 3.37 20.24 0.80
N ILE A 41 2.49 19.24 0.90
CA ILE A 41 2.12 18.42 -0.26
C ILE A 41 0.91 19.01 -1.00
N GLY A 42 1.16 19.51 -2.20
CA GLY A 42 0.17 20.08 -3.10
C GLY A 42 -0.80 19.06 -3.70
N THR A 43 -1.61 19.53 -4.65
CA THR A 43 -2.45 18.69 -5.49
C THR A 43 -2.14 18.91 -6.96
N VAL A 44 -2.34 17.88 -7.76
CA VAL A 44 -2.10 17.89 -9.21
C VAL A 44 -3.29 17.29 -9.95
N LYS A 45 -3.48 17.69 -11.21
CA LYS A 45 -4.41 17.04 -12.13
C LYS A 45 -3.66 15.93 -12.86
N GLN A 46 -4.03 14.68 -12.61
CA GLN A 46 -3.38 13.52 -13.22
C GLN A 46 -4.36 12.79 -14.13
N GLN A 47 -4.00 12.62 -15.39
CA GLN A 47 -4.73 11.74 -16.29
C GLN A 47 -4.30 10.29 -16.03
N PHE A 48 -5.27 9.40 -15.80
CA PHE A 48 -4.97 7.99 -15.59
C PHE A 48 -4.77 7.27 -16.92
N SER A 49 -3.80 6.37 -16.97
CA SER A 49 -3.39 5.64 -18.19
C SER A 49 -3.72 4.14 -18.14
N GLY A 50 -4.31 3.66 -17.05
CA GLY A 50 -4.57 2.23 -16.82
C GLY A 50 -5.71 1.63 -17.65
N GLY A 51 -6.32 2.39 -18.55
CA GLY A 51 -7.47 1.93 -19.33
C GLY A 51 -7.12 0.88 -20.39
N LEU A 52 -8.04 -0.06 -20.57
CA LEU A 52 -7.97 -1.02 -21.67
C LEU A 52 -8.24 -0.30 -23.00
N VAL A 53 -7.42 -0.61 -23.99
CA VAL A 53 -7.55 -0.09 -25.36
C VAL A 53 -7.77 -1.28 -26.29
N LEU A 54 -8.78 -1.16 -27.16
CA LEU A 54 -9.05 -2.17 -28.17
C LEU A 54 -8.30 -1.80 -29.45
N ASN A 55 -7.28 -2.60 -29.76
CA ASN A 55 -6.39 -2.40 -30.90
C ASN A 55 -7.14 -2.62 -32.23
N GLU A 56 -6.51 -2.19 -33.33
CA GLU A 56 -7.04 -2.35 -34.69
C GLU A 56 -7.29 -3.82 -35.08
N ASP A 57 -6.50 -4.74 -34.50
CA ASP A 57 -6.62 -6.19 -34.69
C ASP A 57 -7.74 -6.84 -33.86
N GLY A 58 -8.54 -6.05 -33.13
CA GLY A 58 -9.65 -6.52 -32.31
C GLY A 58 -9.22 -7.17 -30.98
N ARG A 59 -7.93 -7.09 -30.60
CA ARG A 59 -7.46 -7.55 -29.28
C ARG A 59 -7.46 -6.43 -28.26
N TRP A 60 -7.81 -6.79 -27.03
CA TRP A 60 -7.66 -5.91 -25.88
C TRP A 60 -6.18 -5.80 -25.51
N GLY A 61 -5.70 -4.57 -25.43
CA GLY A 61 -4.36 -4.23 -24.99
C GLY A 61 -4.40 -3.10 -23.96
N ARG A 62 -3.20 -2.65 -23.61
CA ARG A 62 -3.01 -1.41 -22.86
C ARG A 62 -2.31 -0.42 -23.76
N ASN A 63 -2.71 0.84 -23.72
CA ASN A 63 -1.91 1.91 -24.32
C ASN A 63 -0.79 2.26 -23.33
N SER A 64 0.32 1.53 -23.38
CA SER A 64 1.43 1.69 -22.44
C SER A 64 2.37 2.81 -22.90
N THR A 65 1.91 4.05 -22.81
CA THR A 65 2.77 5.23 -23.01
C THR A 65 3.48 5.68 -21.74
N THR A 66 3.15 5.09 -20.58
CA THR A 66 3.78 5.43 -19.30
C THR A 66 5.18 4.87 -19.21
N THR A 67 6.14 5.77 -18.97
CA THR A 67 7.52 5.43 -18.62
C THR A 67 7.78 5.93 -17.20
N PRO A 68 8.29 5.08 -16.27
CA PRO A 68 8.57 3.65 -16.47
C PRO A 68 7.27 2.80 -16.51
N GLN A 69 7.41 1.56 -16.98
CA GLN A 69 6.31 0.59 -17.05
C GLN A 69 6.23 -0.22 -15.75
N TYR A 70 5.05 -0.29 -15.14
CA TYR A 70 4.83 -1.00 -13.87
C TYR A 70 4.03 -2.31 -14.01
N VAL A 71 3.46 -2.60 -15.17
CA VAL A 71 2.60 -3.78 -15.40
C VAL A 71 2.91 -4.43 -16.76
N GLY A 72 2.83 -5.75 -16.84
CA GLY A 72 3.27 -6.50 -18.03
C GLY A 72 3.63 -7.93 -17.67
N LEU A 73 4.06 -8.68 -18.68
CA LEU A 73 4.80 -9.92 -18.40
C LEU A 73 6.04 -9.58 -17.55
N PRO A 74 6.44 -10.45 -16.62
CA PRO A 74 7.60 -10.21 -15.78
C PRO A 74 8.84 -9.83 -16.58
N SER A 75 9.52 -8.78 -16.16
CA SER A 75 10.76 -8.32 -16.78
C SER A 75 11.60 -7.52 -15.79
N VAL A 76 12.92 -7.55 -15.99
CA VAL A 76 13.88 -6.78 -15.16
C VAL A 76 13.55 -5.29 -15.16
N ALA A 77 13.05 -4.75 -16.29
CA ALA A 77 12.66 -3.35 -16.38
C ALA A 77 11.48 -3.00 -15.47
N ILE A 78 10.45 -3.85 -15.42
CA ILE A 78 9.30 -3.68 -14.53
C ILE A 78 9.73 -3.83 -13.06
N ASP A 79 10.55 -4.84 -12.76
CA ASP A 79 11.01 -5.06 -11.39
C ASP A 79 11.87 -3.89 -10.89
N ASN A 80 12.75 -3.33 -11.73
CA ASN A 80 13.51 -2.12 -11.39
C ASN A 80 12.61 -0.90 -11.18
N ALA A 81 11.58 -0.72 -12.01
CA ALA A 81 10.62 0.36 -11.83
C ALA A 81 9.93 0.28 -10.46
N TRP A 82 9.51 -0.92 -10.04
CA TRP A 82 8.95 -1.14 -8.71
C TRP A 82 9.95 -0.95 -7.58
N LEU A 83 11.20 -1.41 -7.75
CA LEU A 83 12.27 -1.19 -6.77
C LEU A 83 12.53 0.31 -6.56
N ASP A 84 12.58 1.08 -7.63
CA ASP A 84 12.79 2.53 -7.57
C ASP A 84 11.60 3.23 -6.90
N LEU A 85 10.37 2.86 -7.27
CA LEU A 85 9.14 3.41 -6.68
C LEU A 85 9.03 3.10 -5.18
N LEU A 86 9.49 1.93 -4.75
CA LEU A 86 9.47 1.47 -3.37
C LEU A 86 10.75 1.80 -2.60
N SER A 87 11.65 2.60 -3.15
CA SER A 87 12.90 2.97 -2.49
C SER A 87 12.72 3.80 -1.21
N ALA A 88 11.53 4.38 -1.02
CA ALA A 88 11.08 5.02 0.22
C ALA A 88 9.93 4.26 0.91
N ALA A 89 9.82 2.94 0.70
CA ALA A 89 8.77 2.12 1.31
C ALA A 89 8.77 2.20 2.84
N GLN A 90 9.96 2.37 3.42
CA GLN A 90 10.16 2.65 4.84
C GLN A 90 10.98 3.93 4.97
N ILE A 91 10.57 4.77 5.92
CA ILE A 91 11.27 6.00 6.28
C ILE A 91 11.69 5.95 7.75
N VAL A 92 12.70 6.75 8.08
CA VAL A 92 13.18 6.97 9.43
C VAL A 92 13.01 8.45 9.76
N VAL A 93 12.31 8.74 10.84
CA VAL A 93 12.06 10.10 11.33
C VAL A 93 12.72 10.32 12.68
N SER A 94 12.97 11.58 13.02
CA SER A 94 13.51 11.94 14.33
C SER A 94 12.52 11.66 15.46
N GLY A 95 13.03 11.55 16.68
CA GLY A 95 12.18 11.42 17.87
C GLY A 95 11.25 12.62 18.10
N ASP A 96 11.57 13.80 17.60
CA ASP A 96 10.69 14.97 17.70
C ASP A 96 9.53 14.85 16.71
N GLU A 97 9.80 14.38 15.48
CA GLU A 97 8.77 14.09 14.47
C GLU A 97 7.85 12.92 14.86
N ALA A 98 8.40 11.92 15.56
CA ALA A 98 7.66 10.72 15.98
C ALA A 98 6.93 10.88 17.32
N GLN A 99 6.92 12.06 17.95
CA GLN A 99 6.49 12.23 19.34
C GLN A 99 5.10 11.62 19.64
N SER A 100 4.16 11.71 18.71
CA SER A 100 2.80 11.18 18.84
C SER A 100 2.68 9.67 18.64
N ILE A 101 3.68 9.02 18.06
CA ILE A 101 3.64 7.61 17.61
C ILE A 101 4.77 6.74 18.18
N LYS A 102 5.60 7.26 19.10
CA LYS A 102 6.76 6.53 19.66
C LYS A 102 6.41 5.16 20.24
N SER A 103 5.26 5.05 20.91
CA SER A 103 4.78 3.79 21.52
C SER A 103 4.17 2.82 20.52
N GLU A 104 3.92 3.27 19.29
CA GLU A 104 3.21 2.51 18.25
C GLU A 104 4.15 2.09 17.11
N THR A 105 5.43 2.42 17.23
CA THR A 105 6.42 2.24 16.17
C THR A 105 7.75 1.75 16.71
N VAL A 106 8.67 1.40 15.82
CA VAL A 106 9.95 0.79 16.19
C VAL A 106 11.03 1.87 16.26
N GLU A 107 11.73 1.92 17.39
CA GLU A 107 12.94 2.71 17.55
C GLU A 107 14.14 2.01 16.88
N GLU A 108 14.91 2.76 16.10
CA GLU A 108 16.13 2.26 15.46
C GLU A 108 17.23 1.94 16.48
N ARG A 109 18.18 1.08 16.10
CA ARG A 109 19.28 0.63 16.97
C ARG A 109 20.14 1.77 17.54
N GLU A 110 20.28 2.86 16.79
CA GLU A 110 21.04 4.05 17.20
C GLU A 110 20.30 4.93 18.23
N GLY A 111 19.03 4.62 18.52
CA GLY A 111 18.16 5.37 19.42
C GLY A 111 17.68 6.70 18.83
N ARG A 112 16.57 7.22 19.38
CA ARG A 112 15.95 8.53 19.07
C ARG A 112 15.53 8.73 17.61
N LYS A 113 15.49 7.66 16.83
CA LYS A 113 14.99 7.61 15.46
C LYS A 113 13.95 6.51 15.36
N TYR A 114 12.89 6.74 14.61
CA TYR A 114 11.74 5.84 14.55
C TYR A 114 11.42 5.48 13.10
N ARG A 115 11.16 4.20 12.84
CA ARG A 115 10.89 3.67 11.50
C ARG A 115 9.40 3.51 11.26
N LEU A 116 8.91 4.06 10.16
CA LEU A 116 7.52 3.92 9.76
C LEU A 116 7.39 3.86 8.23
N SER A 117 6.19 3.53 7.76
CA SER A 117 5.81 3.61 6.34
C SER A 117 4.68 4.63 6.17
N LEU A 118 4.72 5.41 5.10
CA LEU A 118 3.56 6.19 4.70
C LEU A 118 2.51 5.25 4.12
N GLY A 119 1.23 5.55 4.38
CA GLY A 119 0.13 4.68 3.94
C GLY A 119 0.09 4.44 2.42
N VAL A 120 0.51 5.43 1.62
CA VAL A 120 0.64 5.30 0.15
C VAL A 120 1.76 4.36 -0.27
N HIS A 121 2.93 4.43 0.39
CA HIS A 121 4.04 3.53 0.11
C HIS A 121 3.73 2.10 0.54
N TYR A 122 3.04 1.93 1.67
CA TYR A 122 2.56 0.61 2.10
C TYR A 122 1.53 0.04 1.11
N ALA A 123 0.60 0.87 0.61
CA ALA A 123 -0.32 0.45 -0.45
C ALA A 123 0.42 0.03 -1.73
N LEU A 124 1.44 0.78 -2.16
CA LEU A 124 2.25 0.44 -3.34
C LEU A 124 3.02 -0.87 -3.14
N HIS A 125 3.55 -1.13 -1.95
CA HIS A 125 4.16 -2.43 -1.63
C HIS A 125 3.15 -3.58 -1.78
N CYS A 126 1.92 -3.38 -1.27
CA CYS A 126 0.83 -4.35 -1.43
C CYS A 126 0.52 -4.60 -2.91
N VAL A 127 0.50 -3.55 -3.75
CA VAL A 127 0.26 -3.69 -5.19
C VAL A 127 1.37 -4.50 -5.86
N ASP A 128 2.64 -4.29 -5.51
CA ASP A 128 3.76 -5.10 -6.04
C ASP A 128 3.64 -6.57 -5.63
N LEU A 129 3.21 -6.84 -4.39
CA LEU A 129 2.97 -8.22 -3.93
C LEU A 129 1.86 -8.91 -4.73
N VAL A 130 0.73 -8.23 -4.95
CA VAL A 130 -0.37 -8.76 -5.76
C VAL A 130 0.08 -8.97 -7.20
N ARG A 131 0.84 -8.03 -7.77
CA ARG A 131 1.42 -8.15 -9.11
C ARG A 131 2.29 -9.42 -9.22
N LYS A 132 3.18 -9.65 -8.26
CA LYS A 132 4.02 -10.86 -8.23
C LYS A 132 3.21 -12.15 -7.99
N ALA A 133 2.08 -12.07 -7.30
CA ALA A 133 1.18 -13.19 -7.10
C ALA A 133 0.46 -13.62 -8.39
N ILE A 134 0.18 -12.68 -9.31
CA ILE A 134 -0.40 -13.00 -10.64
C ILE A 134 0.58 -13.86 -11.46
N ASP A 135 1.87 -13.53 -11.42
CA ASP A 135 2.93 -14.27 -12.11
C ASP A 135 3.71 -15.19 -11.15
N PHE A 136 2.99 -15.93 -10.31
CA PHE A 136 3.56 -16.73 -9.22
C PHE A 136 4.71 -17.64 -9.64
N ASP A 137 4.52 -18.41 -10.73
CA ASP A 137 5.53 -19.38 -11.21
C ASP A 137 6.83 -18.69 -11.64
N HIS A 138 6.77 -17.43 -12.06
CA HIS A 138 7.96 -16.64 -12.40
C HIS A 138 8.73 -16.20 -11.14
N TYR A 139 8.01 -15.69 -10.13
CA TYR A 139 8.62 -15.15 -8.92
C TYR A 139 8.97 -16.21 -7.86
N TYR A 140 8.30 -17.36 -7.91
CA TYR A 140 8.52 -18.50 -7.02
C TYR A 140 8.65 -19.81 -7.82
N PRO A 141 9.67 -19.94 -8.68
CA PRO A 141 9.81 -21.08 -9.61
C PRO A 141 10.03 -22.43 -8.89
N THR A 142 10.41 -22.40 -7.61
CA THR A 142 10.56 -23.61 -6.79
C THR A 142 9.29 -23.99 -6.04
N GLY A 143 8.23 -23.18 -6.15
CA GLY A 143 7.00 -23.27 -5.36
C GLY A 143 7.19 -22.98 -3.87
N LYS A 144 8.41 -22.64 -3.42
CA LYS A 144 8.70 -22.32 -2.02
C LYS A 144 8.37 -20.87 -1.74
N THR A 145 7.44 -20.66 -0.83
CA THR A 145 7.08 -19.34 -0.30
C THR A 145 7.19 -19.35 1.23
N PRO A 146 7.22 -18.17 1.86
CA PRO A 146 6.91 -18.07 3.28
C PRO A 146 5.56 -18.75 3.59
N TYR A 147 5.44 -19.34 4.77
CA TYR A 147 4.22 -20.03 5.22
C TYR A 147 2.97 -19.14 5.15
N PHE A 148 3.15 -17.84 5.40
CA PHE A 148 2.10 -16.83 5.41
C PHE A 148 1.92 -16.10 4.08
N TYR A 149 2.47 -16.61 2.97
CA TYR A 149 2.45 -15.89 1.68
C TYR A 149 1.03 -15.57 1.21
N ARG A 150 0.14 -16.56 1.27
CA ARG A 150 -1.26 -16.37 0.88
C ARG A 150 -1.96 -15.34 1.77
N ASP A 151 -1.82 -15.49 3.08
CA ASP A 151 -2.39 -14.57 4.07
C ASP A 151 -1.87 -13.14 3.84
N HIS A 152 -0.58 -12.97 3.54
CA HIS A 152 0.00 -11.68 3.23
C HIS A 152 -0.60 -11.05 1.98
N VAL A 153 -0.83 -11.83 0.92
CA VAL A 153 -1.48 -11.34 -0.30
C VAL A 153 -2.94 -10.94 -0.02
N ASP A 154 -3.67 -11.73 0.76
CA ASP A 154 -5.05 -11.42 1.13
C ASP A 154 -5.12 -10.14 2.01
N ASP A 155 -4.23 -9.99 2.99
CA ASP A 155 -4.09 -8.78 3.81
C ASP A 155 -3.74 -7.54 2.95
N CYS A 156 -2.86 -7.72 1.96
CA CYS A 156 -2.49 -6.68 1.01
C CYS A 156 -3.69 -6.22 0.17
N ILE A 157 -4.50 -7.17 -0.34
CA ILE A 157 -5.71 -6.87 -1.10
C ILE A 157 -6.69 -6.06 -0.23
N ASP A 158 -6.87 -6.46 1.03
CA ASP A 158 -7.79 -5.77 1.92
C ASP A 158 -7.29 -4.36 2.28
N TYR A 159 -5.98 -4.20 2.54
CA TYR A 159 -5.38 -2.88 2.77
C TYR A 159 -5.56 -1.95 1.55
N ILE A 160 -5.32 -2.45 0.32
CA ILE A 160 -5.52 -1.67 -0.91
C ILE A 160 -6.98 -1.23 -1.03
N ARG A 161 -7.95 -2.14 -0.80
CA ARG A 161 -9.38 -1.81 -0.81
C ARG A 161 -9.69 -0.68 0.18
N GLN A 162 -9.23 -0.81 1.42
CA GLN A 162 -9.46 0.20 2.46
C GLN A 162 -8.80 1.54 2.12
N SER A 163 -7.60 1.52 1.54
CA SER A 163 -6.89 2.73 1.10
C SER A 163 -7.66 3.48 0.01
N ILE A 164 -8.18 2.76 -0.99
CA ILE A 164 -9.01 3.34 -2.06
C ILE A 164 -10.30 3.95 -1.49
N GLN A 165 -10.98 3.23 -0.59
CA GLN A 165 -12.22 3.72 0.04
C GLN A 165 -11.97 4.94 0.94
N CYS A 166 -10.84 4.97 1.63
CA CYS A 166 -10.43 6.11 2.46
C CYS A 166 -10.19 7.38 1.61
N GLN A 167 -9.60 7.23 0.43
CA GLN A 167 -9.36 8.36 -0.47
C GLN A 167 -10.64 8.87 -1.14
N GLY A 168 -11.57 7.97 -1.49
CA GLY A 168 -12.91 8.35 -1.94
C GLY A 168 -12.95 9.24 -3.18
N ASP A 169 -12.27 8.83 -4.25
CA ASP A 169 -12.22 9.61 -5.50
C ASP A 169 -13.58 9.71 -6.18
N LEU A 170 -14.06 10.95 -6.36
CA LEU A 170 -15.36 11.27 -6.97
C LEU A 170 -15.27 11.61 -8.46
N THR A 171 -14.11 11.43 -9.10
CA THR A 171 -13.94 11.67 -10.53
C THR A 171 -14.87 10.75 -11.34
N PRO A 172 -15.80 11.30 -12.15
CA PRO A 172 -16.75 10.48 -12.88
C PRO A 172 -16.07 9.61 -13.95
N ILE A 173 -16.34 8.31 -13.93
CA ILE A 173 -15.99 7.40 -15.02
C ILE A 173 -17.17 7.37 -15.99
N THR A 174 -16.98 7.94 -17.18
CA THR A 174 -18.00 7.91 -18.24
C THR A 174 -17.96 6.56 -18.97
N TYR A 175 -19.00 6.29 -19.77
CA TYR A 175 -19.10 5.05 -20.54
C TYR A 175 -19.27 5.36 -22.02
N TYR A 176 -18.72 4.52 -22.87
CA TYR A 176 -18.90 4.59 -24.33
C TYR A 176 -19.35 3.25 -24.88
N ARG A 177 -20.00 3.28 -26.05
CA ARG A 177 -20.53 2.10 -26.73
C ARG A 177 -19.64 1.71 -27.90
N ARG A 178 -19.39 0.40 -28.05
CA ARG A 178 -18.78 -0.16 -29.25
C ARG A 178 -19.53 -1.44 -29.63
N GLY A 179 -20.37 -1.34 -30.66
CA GLY A 179 -21.31 -2.41 -31.00
C GLY A 179 -22.35 -2.64 -29.88
N PRO A 180 -22.64 -3.89 -29.48
CA PRO A 180 -23.57 -4.17 -28.39
C PRO A 180 -23.00 -3.84 -27.02
N ASP A 181 -21.67 -3.77 -26.88
CA ASP A 181 -20.98 -3.67 -25.60
C ASP A 181 -20.79 -2.23 -25.11
N ILE A 182 -20.70 -2.09 -23.78
CA ILE A 182 -20.51 -0.81 -23.06
C ILE A 182 -19.21 -0.92 -22.25
N PHE A 183 -18.34 0.08 -22.38
CA PHE A 183 -17.03 0.10 -21.73
C PHE A 183 -16.83 1.36 -20.89
N PRO A 184 -16.16 1.26 -19.73
CA PRO A 184 -15.77 2.42 -18.95
C PRO A 184 -14.63 3.18 -19.63
N ALA A 185 -14.75 4.50 -19.70
CA ALA A 185 -13.67 5.40 -20.07
C ALA A 185 -12.82 5.72 -18.83
N SER A 186 -11.94 4.79 -18.47
CA SER A 186 -11.11 4.88 -17.25
C SER A 186 -9.90 5.83 -17.36
N GLY A 187 -9.78 6.58 -18.46
CA GLY A 187 -8.70 7.55 -18.70
C GLY A 187 -9.04 8.98 -18.27
N ALA A 188 -9.93 9.13 -17.28
CA ALA A 188 -10.36 10.42 -16.78
C ALA A 188 -9.20 11.17 -16.09
N THR A 189 -9.38 12.49 -15.92
CA THR A 189 -8.43 13.32 -15.18
C THR A 189 -8.89 13.45 -13.73
N HIS A 190 -8.04 13.00 -12.83
CA HIS A 190 -8.27 12.96 -11.39
C HIS A 190 -7.60 14.15 -10.69
N THR A 191 -8.07 14.51 -9.49
CA THR A 191 -7.36 15.44 -8.61
C THR A 191 -6.63 14.63 -7.57
N CYS A 192 -5.31 14.57 -7.68
CA CYS A 192 -4.47 13.75 -6.81
C CYS A 192 -3.68 14.64 -5.86
N ARG A 193 -3.25 14.09 -4.72
CA ARG A 193 -2.11 14.66 -3.98
C ARG A 193 -0.88 14.58 -4.88
N ASN A 194 0.00 15.57 -4.79
CA ASN A 194 1.25 15.55 -5.54
C ASN A 194 2.14 14.42 -5.02
N PHE A 195 2.11 13.28 -5.71
CA PHE A 195 2.87 12.10 -5.31
C PHE A 195 4.39 12.34 -5.43
N ASP A 196 4.84 13.14 -6.39
CA ASP A 196 6.27 13.42 -6.56
C ASP A 196 6.82 14.22 -5.38
N GLU A 197 6.11 15.27 -4.94
CA GLU A 197 6.47 16.03 -3.74
C GLU A 197 6.49 15.14 -2.49
N LEU A 198 5.45 14.30 -2.33
CA LEU A 198 5.37 13.35 -1.22
C LEU A 198 6.54 12.36 -1.25
N ASN A 199 6.83 11.80 -2.42
CA ASN A 199 7.85 10.78 -2.58
C ASN A 199 9.25 11.36 -2.40
N MET A 200 9.52 12.58 -2.90
CA MET A 200 10.78 13.29 -2.63
C MET A 200 10.98 13.53 -1.14
N TRP A 201 9.96 14.00 -0.43
CA TRP A 201 10.02 14.17 1.03
C TRP A 201 10.33 12.85 1.76
N ALA A 202 9.75 11.73 1.28
CA ALA A 202 9.99 10.41 1.84
C ALA A 202 11.41 9.88 1.50
N LEU A 203 11.90 10.14 0.29
CA LEU A 203 13.22 9.73 -0.17
C LEU A 203 14.35 10.34 0.66
N GLU A 204 14.21 11.61 1.08
CA GLU A 204 15.15 12.26 2.01
C GLU A 204 15.26 11.54 3.36
N ARG A 205 14.23 10.76 3.71
CA ARG A 205 14.09 10.06 4.99
C ARG A 205 14.15 8.54 4.83
N ARG A 206 14.46 8.04 3.64
CA ARG A 206 14.40 6.60 3.36
C ARG A 206 15.29 5.81 4.32
N ALA A 207 14.81 4.67 4.77
CA ALA A 207 15.63 3.75 5.52
C ALA A 207 16.73 3.18 4.61
N LEU A 208 17.99 3.47 4.92
CA LEU A 208 19.14 3.03 4.11
C LEU A 208 19.42 1.52 4.20
N HIS A 209 18.81 0.85 5.18
CA HIS A 209 18.85 -0.60 5.35
C HIS A 209 17.41 -1.10 5.40
N LEU A 210 16.95 -1.61 4.25
CA LEU A 210 15.76 -2.44 4.16
C LEU A 210 16.20 -3.85 4.62
N PRO A 211 15.47 -4.49 5.56
CA PRO A 211 15.77 -5.86 5.99
C PRO A 211 15.64 -6.86 4.85
#